data_AF-A0A0R3EJJ3-F1
#
_entry.id   AF-A0A0R3EJJ3-F1
#
_cell.length_a   1.000
_cell.length_b   1.000
_cell.length_c   1.000
_cell.angle_alpha   90.00
_cell.angle_beta   90.00
_cell.angle_gamma   90.00
#
_symmetry.space_group_name_H-M   'P 1'
#
loop_
_entity.id
_entity.type
_entity.pdbx_description
1 polymer ?
#
loop_
_entity_poly.entity_id
_entity_poly.type
_entity_poly.pdbx_seq_one_letter_code
_entity_poly.pdbx_strand_id
1 'polypeptide(L)'
;MSQITFNYPAMLAHAGEMNTYSGVLTALGADLAAQQASLQAAWHGDTSMSQAAWQAQWNTAMEELIRAYRAMGTTHETNTLSMNARDMAEGAKWGA
;
A
#
# COMPACT_ATOMS: atom_id res chain seq x y z
N MET A 1 -17.55 2.27 30.01
CA MET A 1 -16.65 1.56 29.07
C MET A 1 -17.20 1.79 27.67
N SER A 2 -16.54 2.59 26.84
CA SER A 2 -16.93 2.74 25.44
C SER A 2 -16.69 1.40 24.75
N GLN A 3 -17.75 0.70 24.35
CA GLN A 3 -17.63 -0.53 23.58
C GLN A 3 -16.97 -0.16 22.24
N ILE A 4 -15.72 -0.59 22.03
CA ILE A 4 -15.09 -0.51 20.71
C ILE A 4 -15.94 -1.37 19.79
N THR A 5 -16.78 -0.72 18.99
CA THR A 5 -17.64 -1.41 18.03
C THR A 5 -16.82 -1.56 16.76
N PHE A 6 -16.38 -2.78 16.46
CA PHE A 6 -15.67 -3.06 15.21
C PHE A 6 -16.66 -2.88 14.04
N ASN A 7 -16.43 -1.85 13.21
CA ASN A 7 -17.24 -1.61 12.02
C ASN A 7 -16.63 -2.39 10.84
N TYR A 8 -16.93 -3.70 10.77
CA TYR A 8 -16.40 -4.58 9.73
C TYR A 8 -16.65 -4.09 8.30
N PRO A 9 -17.85 -3.58 7.93
CA PRO A 9 -18.06 -3.00 6.60
C PRO A 9 -17.13 -1.83 6.28
N ALA A 10 -16.94 -0.89 7.21
CA ALA A 10 -16.05 0.25 6.99
C ALA A 10 -14.57 -0.17 6.89
N MET A 11 -14.15 -1.15 7.69
CA MET A 11 -12.79 -1.70 7.63
C MET A 11 -12.51 -2.41 6.29
N LEU A 12 -13.48 -3.18 5.78
CA LEU A 12 -13.36 -3.81 4.46
C LEU A 12 -13.34 -2.77 3.33
N ALA A 13 -14.18 -1.74 3.42
CA ALA A 13 -14.14 -0.63 2.47
C ALA A 13 -12.76 0.05 2.47
N HIS A 14 -12.19 0.28 3.65
CA HIS A 14 -10.85 0.87 3.78
C HIS A 14 -9.75 -0.04 3.19
N ALA A 15 -9.83 -1.36 3.39
CA ALA A 15 -8.90 -2.29 2.73
C ALA A 15 -9.01 -2.21 1.19
N GLY A 16 -10.23 -2.04 0.65
CA GLY A 16 -10.44 -1.77 -0.78
C GLY A 16 -9.83 -0.45 -1.26
N GLU A 17 -9.94 0.61 -0.47
CA GLU A 17 -9.27 1.89 -0.74
C GLU A 17 -7.75 1.73 -0.76
N MET A 18 -7.17 1.01 0.20
CA MET A 18 -5.73 0.70 0.22
C MET A 18 -5.31 -0.06 -1.05
N ASN A 19 -6.07 -1.05 -1.50
CA ASN A 19 -5.77 -1.73 -2.76
C ASN A 19 -5.75 -0.77 -3.96
N THR A 20 -6.64 0.22 -3.97
CA THR A 20 -6.70 1.27 -5.01
C THR A 20 -5.49 2.21 -4.94
N TYR A 21 -5.10 2.63 -3.73
CA TYR A 21 -3.94 3.50 -3.52
C TYR A 21 -2.62 2.89 -3.99
N SER A 22 -2.49 1.55 -3.99
CA SER A 22 -1.34 0.89 -4.60
C SER A 22 -1.18 1.24 -6.09
N GLY A 23 -2.29 1.32 -6.84
CA GLY A 23 -2.28 1.73 -8.25
C GLY A 23 -1.89 3.20 -8.42
N VAL A 24 -2.32 4.07 -7.50
CA VAL A 24 -1.90 5.48 -7.46
C VAL A 24 -0.39 5.59 -7.26
N LEU A 25 0.18 4.82 -6.34
CA LEU A 25 1.63 4.78 -6.11
C LEU A 25 2.41 4.32 -7.35
N THR A 26 1.88 3.33 -8.09
CA THR A 26 2.47 2.91 -9.37
C THR A 26 2.48 4.02 -10.41
N ALA A 27 1.35 4.72 -10.60
CA ALA A 27 1.25 5.81 -11.57
C ALA A 27 2.18 6.98 -11.21
N LEU A 28 2.20 7.37 -9.92
CA LEU A 28 3.08 8.42 -9.41
C LEU A 28 4.57 8.06 -9.60
N GLY A 29 4.93 6.81 -9.33
CA GLY A 29 6.29 6.32 -9.50
C GLY A 29 6.80 6.40 -10.94
N ALA A 30 5.93 6.06 -11.89
CA ALA A 30 6.22 6.15 -13.32
C ALA A 30 6.32 7.61 -13.80
N ASP A 31 5.42 8.48 -13.34
CA ASP A 31 5.44 9.89 -13.69
C ASP A 31 6.71 10.59 -13.19
N LEU A 32 7.14 10.35 -11.95
CA LEU A 32 8.37 10.93 -11.42
C LEU A 32 9.62 10.45 -12.18
N ALA A 33 9.66 9.17 -12.55
CA ALA A 33 10.73 8.64 -13.40
C ALA A 33 10.80 9.34 -14.76
N ALA A 34 9.64 9.57 -15.39
CA ALA A 34 9.55 10.28 -16.68
C ALA A 34 9.97 11.75 -16.56
N GLN A 35 9.52 12.44 -15.50
CA GLN A 35 9.95 13.81 -15.22
C GLN A 35 11.46 13.90 -15.01
N GLN A 36 12.05 12.97 -14.25
CA GLN A 36 13.48 12.98 -14.02
C GLN A 36 14.30 12.67 -15.28
N ALA A 37 13.80 11.80 -16.16
CA ALA A 37 14.40 11.58 -17.47
C ALA A 37 14.43 12.87 -18.32
N SER A 38 13.39 13.71 -18.26
CA SER A 38 13.35 14.99 -18.97
C SER A 38 14.41 16.00 -18.48
N LEU A 39 14.85 15.88 -17.23
CA LEU A 39 15.82 16.77 -16.59
C LEU A 39 17.26 16.26 -16.70
N GLN A 40 17.52 15.23 -17.51
CA GLN A 40 18.84 14.59 -17.64
C GLN A 40 19.96 15.58 -17.98
N ALA A 41 19.69 16.62 -18.78
CA ALA A 41 20.70 17.62 -19.15
C ALA A 41 21.20 18.46 -17.96
N ALA A 42 20.42 18.56 -16.88
CA ALA A 42 20.78 19.23 -15.64
C ALA A 42 21.46 18.28 -14.63
N TRP A 43 21.69 17.03 -15.01
CA TRP A 43 22.32 16.03 -14.13
C TRP A 43 23.83 16.28 -14.02
N HIS A 44 24.23 17.07 -13.04
CA HIS A 44 25.64 17.32 -12.75
C HIS A 44 26.20 16.19 -11.87
N GLY A 45 26.68 15.13 -12.51
CA GLY A 45 27.13 13.88 -11.87
C GLY A 45 28.46 13.92 -11.11
N ASP A 46 29.07 15.09 -10.89
CA ASP A 46 30.44 15.17 -10.36
C ASP A 46 30.55 14.97 -8.83
N THR A 47 29.43 14.86 -8.09
CA THR A 47 29.46 14.58 -6.64
C THR A 47 28.41 13.57 -6.14
N SER A 48 27.53 13.03 -6.98
CA SER A 48 26.62 11.93 -6.59
C SER A 48 26.09 11.15 -7.80
N MET A 49 25.69 9.91 -7.52
CA MET A 49 25.03 8.90 -8.37
C MET A 49 24.67 9.32 -9.81
N SER A 50 25.09 8.53 -10.81
CA SER A 50 24.71 8.75 -12.21
C SER A 50 23.20 8.60 -12.42
N GLN A 51 22.65 9.25 -13.46
CA GLN A 51 21.23 9.14 -13.80
C GLN A 51 20.78 7.68 -13.98
N ALA A 52 21.59 6.85 -14.64
CA ALA A 52 21.29 5.44 -14.84
C ALA A 52 21.25 4.66 -13.52
N ALA A 53 22.18 4.94 -12.61
CA ALA A 53 22.19 4.33 -11.28
C ALA A 53 20.99 4.78 -10.44
N TRP A 54 20.61 6.07 -10.52
CA TRP A 54 19.40 6.57 -9.88
C TRP A 54 18.14 5.89 -10.42
N GLN A 55 18.02 5.74 -11.74
CA GLN A 55 16.85 5.12 -12.37
C GLN A 55 16.69 3.66 -11.93
N ALA A 56 17.80 2.92 -11.87
CA ALA A 56 17.79 1.54 -11.39
C ALA A 56 17.38 1.47 -9.91
N GLN A 57 17.93 2.33 -9.06
CA GLN A 57 17.58 2.38 -7.64
C GLN A 57 16.11 2.80 -7.43
N TRP A 58 15.62 3.77 -8.20
CA TRP A 58 14.24 4.25 -8.14
C TRP A 58 13.25 3.13 -8.47
N ASN A 59 13.49 2.40 -9.57
CA ASN A 59 12.62 1.30 -9.97
C ASN A 59 12.52 0.23 -8.87
N THR A 60 13.66 -0.19 -8.32
CA THR A 60 13.70 -1.16 -7.22
C THR A 60 12.96 -0.67 -5.99
N ALA A 61 13.24 0.56 -5.54
CA ALA A 61 12.60 1.13 -4.35
C ALA A 61 11.08 1.30 -4.53
N MET A 62 10.64 1.69 -5.73
CA MET A 62 9.22 1.85 -6.04
C MET A 62 8.49 0.51 -6.07
N GLU A 63 9.09 -0.54 -6.64
CA GLU A 63 8.57 -1.90 -6.62
C GLU A 63 8.43 -2.42 -5.17
N GLU A 64 9.46 -2.24 -4.35
CA GLU A 64 9.43 -2.62 -2.94
C GLU A 64 8.34 -1.87 -2.16
N LEU A 65 8.19 -0.56 -2.38
CA LEU A 65 7.15 0.25 -1.76
C LEU A 65 5.74 -0.24 -2.15
N ILE A 66 5.49 -0.46 -3.44
CA ILE A 66 4.20 -0.96 -3.93
C ILE A 66 3.90 -2.34 -3.31
N ARG A 67 4.90 -3.22 -3.28
CA ARG A 67 4.76 -4.55 -2.70
C ARG A 67 4.44 -4.50 -1.21
N ALA A 68 5.16 -3.68 -0.46
CA ALA A 68 4.94 -3.48 0.98
C ALA A 68 3.53 -2.94 1.24
N TYR A 69 3.10 -1.95 0.45
CA TYR A 69 1.78 -1.34 0.59
C TYR A 69 0.63 -2.33 0.29
N ARG A 70 0.77 -3.14 -0.77
CA ARG A 70 -0.18 -4.24 -1.06
C ARG A 70 -0.23 -5.25 0.08
N ALA A 71 0.92 -5.65 0.60
CA ALA A 71 0.98 -6.60 1.72
C ALA A 71 0.27 -6.06 2.97
N MET A 72 0.40 -4.75 3.25
CA MET A 72 -0.36 -4.11 4.32
C MET A 72 -1.88 -4.17 4.07
N GLY A 73 -2.33 -3.82 2.87
CA GLY A 73 -3.75 -3.88 2.50
C GLY A 73 -4.33 -5.29 2.64
N THR A 74 -3.65 -6.31 2.10
CA THR A 74 -4.05 -7.72 2.23
C THR A 74 -4.08 -8.19 3.69
N THR A 75 -3.11 -7.77 4.50
CA THR A 75 -3.06 -8.11 5.93
C THR A 75 -4.24 -7.49 6.67
N HIS A 76 -4.57 -6.24 6.37
CA HIS A 76 -5.70 -5.54 6.95
C HIS A 76 -7.04 -6.20 6.59
N GLU A 77 -7.23 -6.55 5.32
CA GLU A 77 -8.41 -7.28 4.84
C GLU A 77 -8.55 -8.64 5.52
N THR A 78 -7.48 -9.43 5.53
CA THR A 78 -7.46 -10.78 6.13
C THR A 78 -7.77 -10.73 7.62
N ASN A 79 -7.18 -9.77 8.34
CA ASN A 79 -7.46 -9.56 9.75
C ASN A 79 -8.94 -9.23 9.99
N THR A 80 -9.48 -8.32 9.20
CA THR A 80 -10.90 -7.90 9.29
C THR A 80 -11.84 -9.07 9.08
N LEU A 81 -11.62 -9.89 8.05
CA LEU A 81 -12.41 -11.08 7.77
C LEU A 81 -12.28 -12.12 8.90
N SER A 82 -11.07 -12.32 9.41
CA SER A 82 -10.81 -13.27 10.51
C SER A 82 -11.50 -12.85 11.80
N MET A 83 -11.52 -11.56 12.10
CA MET A 83 -12.21 -11.01 13.29
C MET A 83 -13.72 -11.13 13.14
N ASN A 84 -14.29 -10.75 12.00
CA ASN A 84 -15.73 -10.89 11.75
C ASN A 84 -16.20 -12.35 11.89
N ALA A 85 -15.46 -13.29 11.30
CA ALA A 85 -15.78 -14.72 11.42
C ALA A 85 -15.75 -15.22 12.87
N ARG A 86 -14.78 -14.75 13.68
CA ARG A 86 -14.70 -15.08 15.11
C ARG A 86 -15.90 -14.52 15.87
N ASP A 87 -16.25 -13.25 15.66
CA ASP A 87 -17.38 -12.62 16.35
C ASP A 87 -18.71 -13.29 16.00
N MET A 88 -18.93 -13.66 14.73
CA MET A 88 -20.08 -14.45 14.33
C MET A 88 -20.14 -15.81 15.04
N ALA A 89 -19.00 -16.49 15.19
CA ALA A 89 -18.92 -17.76 15.89
C ALA A 89 -19.19 -17.61 17.40
N GLU A 90 -18.67 -16.57 18.06
CA GLU A 90 -18.96 -16.28 19.46
C GLU A 90 -20.44 -15.95 19.69
N GLY A 91 -21.05 -15.16 18.80
CA GLY A 91 -22.49 -14.86 18.86
C GLY A 91 -23.36 -16.10 18.72
N ALA A 92 -22.97 -17.06 17.87
CA ALA A 92 -23.70 -18.31 17.68
C ALA A 92 -23.66 -19.24 18.91
N LYS A 93 -22.62 -19.18 19.76
CA LYS A 93 -22.49 -20.05 20.94
C LYS A 93 -23.58 -19.85 21.98
N TRP A 94 -24.16 -18.65 22.05
CA TRP A 94 -25.16 -18.27 23.06
C TRP A 94 -26.54 -17.98 22.46
N GLY A 95 -26.71 -18.21 21.15
CA GLY A 95 -27.92 -17.91 20.38
C GLY A 95 -28.73 -19.14 19.93
N ALA A 96 -28.56 -20.29 20.60
CA ALA A 96 -29.41 -21.48 20.46
C ALA A 96 -30.14 -21.76 21.78
#